data_AF-A0A530QRN1-F1
#
_entry.id   AF-A0A530QRN1-F1
#
_cell.length_a   1.000
_cell.length_b   1.000
_cell.length_c   1.000
_cell.angle_alpha   90.00
_cell.angle_beta   90.00
_cell.angle_gamma   90.00
#
_symmetry.space_group_name_H-M   'P 1'
#
loop_
_entity.id
_entity.type
_entity.pdbx_description
1 polymer ?
#
loop_
_entity_poly.entity_id
_entity_poly.type
_entity_poly.pdbx_seq_one_letter_code
_entity_poly.pdbx_strand_id
1 'polypeptide(L)' 'AWTGEQVIDFMLAALVRGDFYILCPDNEATRPMDEKRMAWAIGDIIENRPALSRWHPDHKEAFAAFMES' A
#
# COMPACT_ATOMS: atom_id res chain seq x y z
N ALA A 1 -2.69 7.48 13.28
CA ALA A 1 -2.94 8.45 12.19
C ALA A 1 -2.15 9.73 12.40
N TRP A 2 -1.61 10.31 11.32
CA TRP A 2 -0.91 11.59 11.33
C TRP A 2 -1.84 12.78 11.59
N THR A 3 -1.29 13.87 12.14
CA THR A 3 -1.98 15.15 12.17
C THR A 3 -2.04 15.78 10.78
N GLY A 4 -2.96 16.74 10.58
CA GLY A 4 -3.05 17.47 9.31
C GLY A 4 -1.76 18.19 8.94
N GLU A 5 -1.07 18.79 9.91
CA GLU A 5 0.22 19.47 9.70
C GLU A 5 1.31 18.51 9.21
N GLN A 6 1.42 17.32 9.80
CA GLN A 6 2.38 16.30 9.37
C GLN A 6 2.15 15.88 7.92
N VAL A 7 0.89 15.73 7.52
CA VAL A 7 0.52 15.41 6.13
C VAL A 7 0.92 16.55 5.19
N ILE A 8 0.66 17.80 5.56
CA ILE A 8 0.99 18.98 4.74
C ILE A 8 2.51 19.10 4.56
N ASP A 9 3.29 19.01 5.64
CA ASP A 9 4.74 19.13 5.58
C ASP A 9 5.36 18.05 4.68
N PHE A 10 4.89 16.81 4.82
CA PHE A 10 5.33 15.71 3.97
C PHE A 10 4.94 15.90 2.50
N MET A 11 3.71 16.35 2.25
CA MET A 11 3.21 16.64 0.90
C MET A 11 4.03 17.72 0.23
N LEU A 12 4.31 18.85 0.90
CA LEU A 12 5.10 19.95 0.34
C LEU A 12 6.51 19.48 -0.04
N ALA A 13 7.17 18.70 0.81
CA ALA A 13 8.47 18.12 0.50
C ALA A 13 8.41 17.17 -0.71
N ALA A 14 7.34 16.39 -0.85
CA ALA A 14 7.15 15.49 -1.98
C ALA A 14 6.88 16.22 -3.31
N LEU A 15 6.12 17.32 -3.26
CA LEU A 15 5.91 18.18 -4.43
C LEU A 15 7.22 18.79 -4.94
N VAL A 16 8.12 19.22 -4.04
CA VAL A 16 9.46 19.71 -4.43
C VAL A 16 10.30 18.63 -5.11
N ARG A 17 10.13 17.35 -4.72
CA ARG A 17 10.78 16.22 -5.41
C ARG A 17 10.14 15.87 -6.76
N GLY A 18 8.97 16.43 -7.06
CA GLY A 18 8.21 16.12 -8.28
C GLY A 18 7.39 14.83 -8.17
N ASP A 19 7.11 14.35 -6.96
CA ASP A 19 6.33 13.13 -6.74
C ASP A 19 4.85 13.38 -7.12
N PHE A 20 4.31 12.61 -8.07
CA PHE A 20 2.88 12.69 -8.43
C PHE A 20 2.00 11.93 -7.43
N TYR A 21 2.40 10.71 -7.05
CA TYR A 21 1.72 9.93 -6.03
C TYR A 21 2.46 10.06 -4.68
N ILE A 22 1.78 10.65 -3.70
CA ILE A 22 2.30 10.85 -2.36
C ILE A 22 1.60 9.84 -1.43
N LEU A 23 2.30 8.75 -1.13
CA LEU A 23 1.83 7.75 -0.17
C LEU A 23 2.30 8.13 1.24
N CYS A 24 1.39 8.70 2.02
CA CYS A 24 1.64 9.14 3.38
C CYS A 24 1.69 7.94 4.34
N PRO A 25 2.71 7.84 5.20
CA PRO A 25 2.73 6.90 6.32
C PRO A 25 1.55 7.13 7.28
N ASP A 26 1.00 6.05 7.82
CA ASP A 26 -0.08 6.10 8.83
C ASP A 26 0.39 5.72 10.25
N ASN A 27 1.68 5.39 10.39
CA ASN A 27 2.37 4.83 11.56
C ASN A 27 1.97 3.38 11.93
N GLU A 28 1.19 2.70 11.11
CA GLU A 28 0.78 1.30 11.31
C GLU A 28 1.50 0.37 10.32
N ALA A 29 1.75 0.86 9.11
CA ALA A 29 2.46 0.12 8.08
C ALA A 29 3.80 0.78 7.70
N THR A 30 4.78 -0.06 7.39
CA THR A 30 6.02 0.42 6.74
C THR A 30 5.73 0.67 5.26
N ARG A 31 6.44 1.65 4.68
CA ARG A 31 6.32 1.97 3.24
C ARG A 31 6.45 0.73 2.33
N PRO A 32 7.45 -0.17 2.52
CA PRO A 32 7.53 -1.39 1.72
C PRO A 32 6.32 -2.31 1.88
N MET A 33 5.74 -2.36 3.09
CA MET A 33 4.55 -3.18 3.33
C MET A 33 3.33 -2.64 2.58
N ASP A 34 3.14 -1.33 2.55
CA ASP A 34 2.03 -0.73 1.78
C ASP A 34 2.22 -0.92 0.29
N GLU A 35 3.42 -0.72 -0.23
CA GLU A 35 3.73 -0.95 -1.66
C GLU A 35 3.43 -2.40 -2.06
N LYS A 36 3.80 -3.39 -1.24
CA LYS A 36 3.42 -4.79 -1.46
C LYS A 36 1.91 -4.98 -1.44
N ARG A 37 1.21 -4.44 -0.44
CA ARG A 37 -0.26 -4.57 -0.34
C ARG A 37 -0.97 -3.93 -1.53
N MET A 38 -0.47 -2.80 -2.02
CA MET A 38 -0.96 -2.14 -3.24
C MET A 38 -0.71 -3.02 -4.46
N ALA A 39 0.49 -3.55 -4.63
CA ALA A 39 0.83 -4.44 -5.74
C ALA A 39 -0.08 -5.69 -5.76
N TRP A 40 -0.31 -6.30 -4.59
CA TRP A 40 -1.24 -7.41 -4.45
C TRP A 40 -2.67 -7.00 -4.85
N ALA A 41 -3.17 -5.87 -4.37
CA ALA A 41 -4.51 -5.40 -4.71
C ALA A 41 -4.68 -5.09 -6.21
N ILE A 42 -3.65 -4.56 -6.88
CA ILE A 42 -3.66 -4.39 -8.33
C ILE A 42 -3.64 -5.76 -9.04
N GLY A 43 -2.92 -6.73 -8.48
CA GLY A 43 -2.94 -8.13 -8.94
C GLY A 43 -4.34 -8.75 -8.91
N ASP A 44 -5.22 -8.35 -7.99
CA ASP A 44 -6.61 -8.84 -7.98
C ASP A 44 -7.32 -8.51 -9.29
N ILE A 45 -7.07 -7.33 -9.85
CA ILE A 45 -7.64 -6.89 -11.12
C ILE A 45 -6.96 -7.60 -12.30
N ILE A 46 -5.63 -7.67 -12.29
CA ILE A 46 -4.84 -8.24 -13.40
C ILE A 46 -5.10 -9.75 -13.56
N GLU A 47 -5.12 -10.47 -12.45
CA GLU A 47 -5.24 -11.94 -12.40
C GLU A 47 -6.70 -12.40 -12.28
N ASN A 48 -7.65 -11.46 -12.26
CA ASN A 48 -9.08 -11.73 -12.08
C ASN A 48 -9.38 -12.55 -10.79
N ARG A 49 -8.74 -12.16 -9.68
CA ARG A 49 -9.02 -12.72 -8.34
C ARG A 49 -10.21 -12.00 -7.70
N PRO A 50 -10.87 -12.59 -6.70
CA PRO A 50 -11.89 -11.89 -5.91
C PRO A 50 -11.35 -10.58 -5.32
N ALA A 51 -12.19 -9.55 -5.24
CA ALA A 51 -11.81 -8.29 -4.61
C ALA A 51 -11.38 -8.50 -3.15
N LEU A 52 -10.33 -7.79 -2.72
CA LEU A 52 -9.71 -7.93 -1.40
C LEU A 52 -9.20 -9.37 -1.16
N SER A 53 -8.60 -10.00 -2.18
CA SER A 53 -8.21 -11.42 -2.13
C SER A 53 -7.25 -11.74 -0.98
N ARG A 54 -6.52 -10.75 -0.46
CA ARG A 54 -5.66 -10.92 0.74
C ARG A 54 -6.40 -11.46 1.98
N TRP A 55 -7.73 -11.30 2.03
CA TRP A 55 -8.59 -11.83 3.09
C TRP A 55 -9.43 -13.03 2.64
N HIS A 56 -9.41 -13.38 1.36
CA HIS A 56 -10.17 -14.49 0.82
C HIS A 56 -9.52 -15.81 1.25
N PRO A 57 -10.29 -16.81 1.75
CA PRO A 57 -9.74 -18.08 2.22
C PRO A 57 -8.79 -18.74 1.21
N ASP A 58 -9.21 -18.79 -0.06
CA ASP A 58 -8.45 -19.45 -1.14
C ASP A 58 -7.14 -18.73 -1.53
N HIS A 59 -6.95 -17.48 -1.11
CA HIS A 59 -5.79 -16.67 -1.48
C HIS A 59 -4.93 -16.24 -0.27
N LYS A 60 -5.34 -16.60 0.94
CA LYS A 60 -4.67 -16.19 2.19
C LYS A 60 -3.22 -16.68 2.26
N GLU A 61 -2.95 -17.93 1.87
CA GLU A 61 -1.60 -18.51 1.89
C GLU A 61 -0.70 -17.88 0.83
N ALA A 62 -1.23 -17.67 -0.38
CA ALA A 62 -0.51 -17.00 -1.46
C ALA A 62 -0.16 -15.55 -1.08
N PHE A 63 -1.08 -14.83 -0.44
CA PHE A 63 -0.81 -13.49 0.08
C PHE A 63 0.29 -13.50 1.15
N ALA A 64 0.23 -14.44 2.11
CA ALA A 64 1.27 -14.56 3.15
C ALA A 64 2.65 -14.82 2.54
N ALA A 65 2.76 -15.74 1.57
CA ALA A 65 4.01 -16.01 0.87
C ALA A 65 4.55 -14.79 0.11
N PHE A 66 3.67 -14.02 -0.54
CA PHE A 66 4.04 -12.77 -1.21
C PHE A 66 4.53 -11.68 -0.24
N MET A 67 3.99 -11.63 0.98
CA MET A 67 4.44 -10.68 1.99
C MET A 67 5.86 -10.97 2.49
N GLU A 68 6.29 -12.24 2.46
CA GLU A 68 7.63 -12.68 2.87
C GLU A 68 8.70 -12.61 1.77
N SER A 69 8.32 -12.49 0.49
CA SER A 69 9.27 -12.46 -0.66
C SER A 69 9.98 -11.13 -0.85
#